data_AF-A0A950WS11-F1
#
_entry.id   AF-A0A950WS11-F1
#
_cell.length_a   1.000
_cell.length_b   1.000
_cell.length_c   1.000
_cell.angle_alpha   90.00
_cell.angle_beta   90.00
_cell.angle_gamma   90.00
#
_symmetry.space_group_name_H-M   'P 1'
#
loop_
_entity.id
_entity.type
_entity.pdbx_description
1 polymer ?
#
loop_
_entity_poly.entity_id
_entity_poly.type
_entity_poly.pdbx_seq_one_letter_code
_entity_poly.pdbx_strand_id
1 'polypeptide(L)'
;MWRFSRIAELDLDRYAPPTATATAPAGDSALPPEVEPVCAAIGEHAALVVVRDGRIVCSTLDDALQVKGVAVGELAAFDDPDDVLAHHGEVDGFGELNDAFAGDTVVVQVPKGVAVERPIVIAHWFGADGGSAFPRTIVRAGDASEVTVVECLASPDIEGF
;
A
#
# COMPACT_ATOMS: atom_id res chain seq x y z
N MET A 1 5.78 26.02 9.65
CA MET A 1 5.40 24.59 9.77
C MET A 1 6.63 23.82 10.27
N TRP A 2 6.51 22.68 10.97
CA TRP A 2 7.62 21.85 11.51
C TRP A 2 8.39 22.30 12.78
N ARG A 3 7.80 23.15 13.64
CA ARG A 3 8.47 23.64 14.88
C ARG A 3 9.00 22.55 15.82
N PHE A 4 8.41 21.35 15.79
CA PHE A 4 8.76 20.22 16.65
C PHE A 4 9.31 19.00 15.90
N SER A 5 9.50 19.11 14.57
CA SER A 5 10.10 18.05 13.76
C SER A 5 11.51 18.44 13.36
N ARG A 6 12.43 17.47 13.39
CA ARG A 6 13.83 17.65 12.94
C ARG A 6 13.94 17.49 11.43
N ILE A 7 13.00 18.06 10.68
CA ILE A 7 12.95 17.93 9.22
C ILE A 7 14.24 18.42 8.54
N ALA A 8 14.94 19.39 9.15
CA ALA A 8 16.22 19.87 8.67
C ALA A 8 17.37 18.86 8.78
N GLU A 9 17.20 17.77 9.55
CA GLU A 9 18.16 16.66 9.67
C GLU A 9 17.91 15.57 8.60
N LEU A 10 16.81 15.62 7.86
CA LEU A 10 16.53 14.69 6.76
C LEU A 10 17.38 15.04 5.54
N ASP A 11 18.32 14.16 5.22
CA ASP A 11 19.18 14.26 4.04
C ASP A 11 18.57 13.46 2.89
N LEU A 12 17.78 14.14 2.03
CA LEU A 12 17.07 13.51 0.91
C LEU A 12 18.02 12.92 -0.13
N ASP A 13 19.24 13.45 -0.27
CA ASP A 13 20.23 12.97 -1.25
C ASP A 13 20.74 11.55 -0.93
N ARG A 14 20.48 11.05 0.28
CA ARG A 14 20.78 9.65 0.66
C ARG A 14 19.80 8.64 0.09
N TYR A 15 18.66 9.10 -0.42
CA TYR A 15 17.57 8.23 -0.85
C TYR A 15 17.31 8.34 -2.35
N ALA A 16 17.14 7.20 -3.00
CA ALA A 16 16.68 7.13 -4.37
C ALA A 16 15.16 6.88 -4.39
N PRO A 17 14.37 7.66 -5.16
CA PRO A 17 12.95 7.35 -5.38
C PRO A 17 12.80 6.03 -6.16
N PRO A 18 11.65 5.33 -6.01
CA PRO A 18 11.36 4.14 -6.79
C PRO A 18 11.50 4.46 -8.29
N THR A 19 12.30 3.66 -9.01
CA THR A 19 12.43 3.84 -10.46
C THR A 19 11.37 3.03 -11.18
N ALA A 20 10.67 3.63 -12.15
CA ALA A 20 9.59 3.00 -12.90
C ALA A 20 10.00 1.72 -13.67
N THR A 21 11.30 1.44 -13.80
CA THR A 21 11.90 0.36 -14.59
C THR A 21 12.31 -0.89 -13.82
N ALA A 22 12.17 -0.93 -12.49
CA ALA A 22 12.34 -2.19 -11.77
C ALA A 22 11.12 -3.09 -12.05
N THR A 23 11.23 -3.92 -13.09
CA THR A 23 10.26 -4.99 -13.37
C THR A 23 10.18 -5.89 -12.15
N ALA A 24 9.03 -5.90 -11.46
CA ALA A 24 8.75 -6.91 -10.45
C ALA A 24 8.97 -8.29 -11.10
N PRO A 25 9.68 -9.24 -10.44
CA PRO A 25 9.70 -10.61 -10.93
C PRO A 25 8.25 -11.08 -11.11
N ALA A 26 7.96 -11.67 -12.26
CA ALA A 26 6.61 -12.13 -12.61
C ALA A 26 6.01 -12.89 -11.44
N GLY A 27 4.82 -12.45 -11.00
CA GLY A 27 4.17 -12.83 -9.75
C GLY A 27 4.14 -14.33 -9.55
N ASP A 28 5.07 -14.80 -8.72
CA ASP A 28 4.85 -16.02 -7.98
C ASP A 28 3.84 -15.61 -6.90
N SER A 29 2.66 -16.22 -6.89
CA SER A 29 1.63 -15.94 -5.87
C SER A 29 2.09 -16.28 -4.45
N ALA A 30 3.29 -16.86 -4.30
CA ALA A 30 3.92 -17.19 -3.05
C ALA A 30 4.22 -15.91 -2.24
N LEU A 31 3.82 -15.95 -0.97
CA LEU A 31 4.13 -14.90 -0.01
C LEU A 31 5.66 -14.75 0.15
N PRO A 32 6.23 -13.54 0.01
CA PRO A 32 7.64 -13.32 0.29
C PRO A 32 7.97 -13.69 1.76
N PRO A 33 9.03 -14.49 2.03
CA PRO A 33 9.37 -14.93 3.38
C PRO A 33 9.57 -13.78 4.37
N GLU A 34 10.02 -12.61 3.89
CA GLU A 34 10.26 -11.43 4.71
C GLU A 34 8.97 -10.83 5.30
N VAL A 35 7.84 -11.03 4.61
CA VAL A 35 6.52 -10.46 4.97
C VAL A 35 5.67 -11.47 5.75
N GLU A 36 6.03 -12.76 5.71
CA GLU A 36 5.33 -13.83 6.42
C GLU A 36 5.11 -13.55 7.92
N PRO A 37 6.09 -13.06 8.70
CA PRO A 37 5.88 -12.76 10.11
C PRO A 37 4.86 -11.63 10.34
N VAL A 38 4.82 -10.63 9.45
CA VAL A 38 3.87 -9.51 9.51
C VAL A 38 2.45 -10.03 9.28
N CYS A 39 2.26 -10.83 8.22
CA CYS A 39 0.97 -11.47 7.93
C CYS A 39 0.53 -12.40 9.07
N ALA A 40 1.44 -13.20 9.61
CA ALA A 40 1.15 -14.12 10.71
C ALA A 40 0.71 -13.40 12.00
N ALA A 41 1.29 -12.23 12.29
CA ALA A 41 0.93 -11.43 13.46
C ALA A 41 -0.50 -10.85 13.37
N ILE A 42 -0.98 -10.56 12.16
CA ILE A 42 -2.35 -10.08 11.93
C ILE A 42 -3.36 -11.25 11.99
N GLY A 43 -2.97 -12.43 11.52
CA GLY A 43 -3.82 -13.61 11.51
C GLY A 43 -4.71 -13.69 10.25
N GLU A 44 -5.91 -14.26 10.40
CA GLU A 44 -6.82 -14.48 9.28
C GLU A 44 -7.29 -13.17 8.63
N HIS A 45 -7.25 -13.12 7.30
CA HIS A 45 -7.59 -11.93 6.52
C HIS A 45 -8.40 -12.29 5.27
N ALA A 46 -9.32 -11.40 4.91
CA ALA A 46 -10.17 -11.52 3.72
C ALA A 46 -9.40 -11.30 2.42
N ALA A 47 -8.33 -10.52 2.48
CA ALA A 47 -7.46 -10.20 1.36
C ALA A 47 -6.06 -9.85 1.86
N LEU A 48 -5.06 -10.07 1.00
CA LEU A 48 -3.68 -9.67 1.25
C LEU A 48 -3.11 -9.02 0.00
N VAL A 49 -2.57 -7.83 0.15
CA VAL A 49 -1.74 -7.15 -0.85
C VAL A 49 -0.34 -6.97 -0.27
N VAL A 50 0.68 -7.45 -0.98
CA VAL A 50 2.08 -7.23 -0.61
C VAL A 50 2.72 -6.27 -1.59
N VAL A 51 3.28 -5.19 -1.06
CA VAL A 51 3.96 -4.14 -1.81
C VAL A 51 5.44 -4.14 -1.43
N ARG A 52 6.33 -4.46 -2.37
CA ARG A 52 7.78 -4.44 -2.16
C ARG A 52 8.38 -3.24 -2.87
N ASP A 53 9.00 -2.35 -2.10
CA ASP A 53 9.69 -1.15 -2.61
C ASP A 53 8.81 -0.32 -3.58
N GLY A 54 7.52 -0.22 -3.26
CA GLY A 54 6.52 0.50 -4.05
C GLY A 54 5.86 -0.30 -5.18
N ARG A 55 6.10 -1.61 -5.30
CA ARG A 55 5.48 -2.47 -6.32
C ARG A 55 4.62 -3.57 -5.73
N ILE A 56 3.42 -3.78 -6.25
CA ILE A 56 2.57 -4.91 -5.84
C ILE A 56 3.19 -6.20 -6.39
N VAL A 57 3.54 -7.11 -5.49
CA VAL A 57 4.15 -8.41 -5.82
C VAL A 57 3.24 -9.60 -5.49
N CYS A 58 2.23 -9.40 -4.63
CA CYS A 58 1.21 -10.39 -4.30
C CYS A 58 -0.12 -9.67 -4.08
N SER A 59 -1.22 -10.24 -4.60
CA SER A 59 -2.58 -9.80 -4.30
C SER A 59 -3.48 -11.03 -4.26
N THR A 60 -4.16 -11.25 -3.14
CA THR A 60 -5.13 -12.34 -2.95
C THR A 60 -6.41 -11.79 -2.34
N LEU A 61 -7.53 -12.42 -2.66
CA LEU A 61 -8.86 -12.08 -2.18
C LEU A 61 -9.69 -13.35 -2.01
N ASP A 62 -10.51 -13.39 -0.96
CA ASP A 62 -11.52 -14.44 -0.77
C ASP A 62 -12.52 -14.45 -1.95
N ASP A 63 -12.61 -15.59 -2.65
CA ASP A 63 -13.52 -15.80 -3.79
C ASP A 63 -14.97 -15.41 -3.48
N ALA A 64 -15.45 -15.66 -2.26
CA ALA A 64 -16.82 -15.33 -1.87
C ALA A 64 -17.04 -13.81 -1.79
N LEU A 65 -16.00 -13.04 -1.44
CA LEU A 65 -16.04 -11.57 -1.46
C LEU A 65 -15.87 -11.03 -2.87
N GLN A 66 -15.02 -11.66 -3.70
CA GLN A 66 -14.90 -11.31 -5.10
C GLN A 66 -16.24 -11.46 -5.84
N VAL A 67 -16.99 -12.54 -5.57
CA VAL A 67 -18.36 -12.73 -6.10
C VAL A 67 -19.34 -11.66 -5.61
N LYS A 68 -19.15 -11.13 -4.40
CA LYS A 68 -19.92 -9.99 -3.87
C LYS A 68 -19.48 -8.63 -4.45
N GLY A 69 -18.46 -8.61 -5.31
CA GLY A 69 -17.96 -7.40 -5.97
C GLY A 69 -16.88 -6.64 -5.19
N VAL A 70 -16.35 -7.21 -4.11
CA VAL A 70 -15.14 -6.67 -3.47
C VAL A 70 -13.97 -6.82 -4.44
N ALA A 71 -13.11 -5.81 -4.53
CA ALA A 71 -11.91 -5.87 -5.35
C ALA A 71 -10.74 -5.21 -4.61
N VAL A 72 -9.56 -5.82 -4.75
CA VAL A 72 -8.28 -5.29 -4.26
C VAL A 72 -7.23 -5.42 -5.34
N GLY A 73 -6.41 -4.39 -5.54
CA GLY A 73 -5.37 -4.44 -6.57
C GLY A 73 -4.76 -3.09 -6.87
N GLU A 74 -3.99 -3.03 -7.96
CA GLU A 74 -3.38 -1.80 -8.45
C GLU A 74 -4.42 -0.89 -9.11
N LEU A 75 -4.29 0.43 -8.95
CA LEU A 75 -5.23 1.43 -9.43
C LEU A 75 -5.57 1.31 -10.91
N ALA A 76 -4.60 1.05 -11.80
CA ALA A 76 -4.85 0.92 -13.23
C ALA A 76 -5.67 -0.31 -13.62
N ALA A 77 -5.91 -1.24 -12.68
CA ALA A 77 -6.86 -2.34 -12.87
C ALA A 77 -8.34 -1.93 -12.65
N PHE A 78 -8.59 -0.70 -12.17
CA PHE A 78 -9.91 -0.16 -11.92
C PHE A 78 -10.27 0.84 -13.03
N ASP A 79 -11.48 0.72 -13.59
CA ASP A 79 -11.99 1.60 -14.64
C ASP A 79 -12.97 2.60 -14.02
N ASP A 80 -12.43 3.63 -13.37
CA ASP A 80 -13.21 4.71 -12.76
C ASP A 80 -12.68 6.06 -13.25
N PRO A 81 -13.48 6.84 -14.00
CA PRO A 81 -13.04 8.10 -14.60
C PRO A 81 -12.75 9.20 -13.57
N ASP A 82 -13.20 9.03 -12.31
CA ASP A 82 -12.91 9.94 -11.20
C ASP A 82 -11.69 9.49 -10.38
N ASP A 83 -10.91 8.51 -10.89
CA ASP A 83 -9.63 8.06 -10.31
C ASP A 83 -8.52 9.08 -10.49
N VAL A 84 -8.70 10.20 -9.80
CA VAL A 84 -7.63 11.12 -9.50
C VAL A 84 -7.01 10.74 -8.19
N LEU A 85 -5.68 10.76 -8.19
CA LEU A 85 -4.85 10.90 -7.00
C LEU A 85 -5.19 12.22 -6.29
N ALA A 86 -6.37 12.30 -5.68
CA ALA A 86 -6.91 13.52 -5.12
C ALA A 86 -6.51 13.65 -3.66
N HIS A 87 -5.92 14.79 -3.33
CA HIS A 87 -5.74 15.22 -1.96
C HIS A 87 -6.99 15.93 -1.44
N HIS A 88 -7.39 15.64 -0.21
CA HIS A 88 -8.35 16.45 0.52
C HIS A 88 -7.60 17.49 1.37
N GLY A 89 -7.56 18.75 0.92
CA GLY A 89 -6.97 19.87 1.67
C GLY A 89 -5.63 20.37 1.11
N GLU A 90 -4.91 21.13 1.93
CA GLU A 90 -3.58 21.67 1.57
C GLU A 90 -2.53 20.55 1.66
N VAL A 91 -1.71 20.43 0.62
CA VAL A 91 -0.65 19.43 0.51
C VAL A 91 0.66 20.06 0.95
N ASP A 92 1.42 19.40 1.83
CA ASP A 92 2.77 19.83 2.19
C ASP A 92 3.83 19.17 1.27
N GLY A 93 5.10 19.47 1.48
CA GLY A 93 6.18 18.92 0.65
C GLY A 93 6.25 17.38 0.66
N PHE A 94 5.79 16.69 1.71
CA PHE A 94 5.74 15.23 1.73
C PHE A 94 4.56 14.67 0.94
N GLY A 95 3.43 15.36 0.96
CA GLY A 95 2.30 15.03 0.08
C GLY A 95 2.67 15.22 -1.39
N GLU A 96 3.38 16.30 -1.74
CA GLU A 96 3.91 16.51 -3.09
C GLU A 96 4.92 15.44 -3.50
N LEU A 97 5.83 15.04 -2.60
CA LEU A 97 6.76 13.93 -2.85
C LEU A 97 6.02 12.60 -3.05
N ASN A 98 4.98 12.34 -2.26
CA ASN A 98 4.18 11.14 -2.40
C ASN A 98 3.42 11.14 -3.74
N ASP A 99 2.87 12.28 -4.18
CA ASP A 99 2.28 12.43 -5.52
C ASP A 99 3.29 12.16 -6.64
N ALA A 100 4.49 12.72 -6.52
CA ALA A 100 5.50 12.63 -7.57
C ALA A 100 6.09 11.23 -7.72
N PHE A 101 6.18 10.47 -6.63
CA PHE A 101 6.93 9.21 -6.57
C PHE A 101 6.09 8.01 -6.11
N ALA A 102 4.76 8.14 -6.04
CA ALA A 102 3.87 7.02 -5.77
C ALA A 102 4.21 5.87 -6.73
N GLY A 103 4.42 4.69 -6.15
CA GLY A 103 4.54 3.45 -6.91
C GLY A 103 3.16 2.93 -7.33
N ASP A 104 3.02 1.62 -7.32
CA ASP A 104 1.74 0.97 -7.54
C ASP A 104 0.77 1.39 -6.42
N THR A 105 -0.33 2.05 -6.79
CA THR A 105 -1.33 2.53 -5.83
C THR A 105 -2.31 1.41 -5.52
N VAL A 106 -2.45 1.04 -4.25
CA VAL A 106 -3.37 -0.02 -3.82
C VAL A 106 -4.78 0.54 -3.70
N VAL A 107 -5.74 -0.11 -4.36
CA VAL A 107 -7.16 0.19 -4.22
C VAL A 107 -7.86 -0.93 -3.48
N VAL A 108 -8.69 -0.55 -2.52
CA VAL A 108 -9.64 -1.42 -1.83
C VAL A 108 -11.04 -0.92 -2.16
N GLN A 109 -11.80 -1.70 -2.93
CA GLN A 109 -13.17 -1.37 -3.31
C GLN A 109 -14.16 -2.32 -2.64
N VAL A 110 -15.10 -1.76 -1.88
CA VAL A 110 -16.15 -2.50 -1.19
C VAL A 110 -17.52 -1.98 -1.64
N PRO A 111 -18.36 -2.81 -2.31
CA PRO A 111 -19.66 -2.36 -2.77
C PRO A 111 -20.61 -1.98 -1.64
N LYS A 112 -21.64 -1.20 -1.99
CA LYS A 112 -22.74 -0.81 -1.10
C LYS A 112 -23.33 -2.02 -0.37
N GLY A 113 -23.47 -1.91 0.95
CA GLY A 113 -24.11 -2.92 1.80
C GLY A 113 -23.31 -4.21 2.01
N VAL A 114 -22.06 -4.30 1.52
CA VAL A 114 -21.20 -5.47 1.74
C VAL A 114 -20.44 -5.32 3.05
N ALA A 115 -20.56 -6.32 3.93
CA ALA A 115 -19.74 -6.45 5.13
C ALA A 115 -18.61 -7.45 4.89
N VAL A 116 -17.38 -7.01 5.18
CA VAL A 116 -16.15 -7.79 5.10
C VAL A 116 -15.69 -8.10 6.53
N GLU A 117 -15.99 -9.31 6.99
CA GLU A 117 -15.82 -9.70 8.41
C GLU A 117 -14.36 -9.80 8.86
N ARG A 118 -13.45 -10.15 7.95
CA ARG A 118 -12.02 -10.30 8.21
C ARG A 118 -11.26 -9.13 7.57
N PRO A 119 -10.13 -8.66 8.13
CA PRO A 119 -9.45 -7.50 7.60
C PRO A 119 -8.92 -7.72 6.17
N ILE A 120 -8.84 -6.64 5.41
CA ILE A 120 -8.02 -6.53 4.20
C ILE A 120 -6.66 -6.02 4.65
N VAL A 121 -5.60 -6.78 4.36
CA VAL A 121 -4.24 -6.48 4.78
C VAL A 121 -3.44 -5.95 3.61
N ILE A 122 -2.75 -4.83 3.81
CA ILE A 122 -1.77 -4.26 2.88
C ILE A 122 -0.43 -4.23 3.61
N ALA A 123 0.52 -5.05 3.16
CA ALA A 123 1.84 -5.16 3.76
C ALA A 123 2.90 -4.55 2.84
N HIS A 124 3.50 -3.46 3.28
CA HIS A 124 4.63 -2.80 2.62
C HIS A 124 5.95 -3.30 3.19
N TRP A 125 6.80 -3.82 2.32
CA TRP A 125 8.19 -4.19 2.63
C TRP A 125 9.17 -3.24 1.95
N PHE A 126 10.00 -2.57 2.75
CA PHE A 126 11.05 -1.67 2.29
C PHE A 126 12.40 -2.36 2.46
N GLY A 127 12.88 -3.01 1.41
CA GLY A 127 14.09 -3.82 1.41
C GLY A 127 15.26 -3.20 0.64
N ALA A 128 15.01 -2.15 -0.16
CA ALA A 128 16.04 -1.48 -0.94
C ALA A 128 16.94 -0.60 -0.05
N ASP A 129 18.23 -0.90 0.00
CA ASP A 129 19.23 -0.05 0.64
C ASP A 129 19.32 1.32 -0.05
N GLY A 130 19.29 2.40 0.72
CA GLY A 130 19.16 3.77 0.20
C GLY A 130 17.88 4.01 -0.62
N GLY A 131 16.91 3.09 -0.58
CA GLY A 131 15.62 3.25 -1.25
C GLY A 131 14.68 4.15 -0.45
N SER A 132 13.85 4.89 -1.15
CA SER A 132 12.64 5.50 -0.59
C SER A 132 11.42 4.86 -1.21
N ALA A 133 10.29 4.97 -0.52
CA ALA A 133 9.02 4.51 -1.03
C ALA A 133 7.92 5.46 -0.58
N PHE A 134 6.91 5.55 -1.43
CA PHE A 134 5.79 6.46 -1.27
C PHE A 134 4.50 5.66 -1.40
N PRO A 135 4.14 4.88 -0.35
CA PRO A 135 2.90 4.11 -0.35
C PRO A 135 1.69 5.01 -0.62
N ARG A 136 0.74 4.46 -1.37
CA ARG A 136 -0.55 5.09 -1.57
C ARG A 136 -1.65 4.05 -1.60
N THR A 137 -2.68 4.32 -0.80
CA THR A 137 -3.85 3.46 -0.64
C THR A 137 -5.12 4.27 -0.82
N ILE A 138 -6.05 3.76 -1.62
CA ILE A 138 -7.38 4.33 -1.85
C ILE A 138 -8.42 3.32 -1.36
N VAL A 139 -9.28 3.75 -0.43
CA VAL A 139 -10.38 2.91 0.07
C VAL A 139 -11.71 3.47 -0.43
N ARG A 140 -12.37 2.73 -1.33
CA ARG A 140 -13.71 3.04 -1.85
C ARG A 140 -14.73 2.19 -1.11
N ALA A 141 -15.23 2.73 0.00
CA ALA A 141 -16.29 2.10 0.78
C ALA A 141 -17.66 2.62 0.33
N GLY A 142 -18.46 1.76 -0.30
CA GLY A 142 -19.82 2.10 -0.70
C GLY A 142 -20.74 2.33 0.50
N ASP A 143 -21.86 3.02 0.28
CA ASP A 143 -22.86 3.28 1.34
C ASP A 143 -23.18 2.03 2.15
N ALA A 144 -23.22 2.15 3.48
CA ALA A 144 -23.54 1.04 4.38
C ALA A 144 -22.69 -0.24 4.18
N SER A 145 -21.49 -0.12 3.60
CA SER A 145 -20.49 -1.17 3.66
C SER A 145 -19.74 -1.15 5.00
N GLU A 146 -19.12 -2.28 5.34
CA GLU A 146 -18.28 -2.42 6.52
C GLU A 146 -17.00 -3.16 6.14
N VAL A 147 -15.85 -2.56 6.43
CA VAL A 147 -14.54 -3.14 6.14
C VAL A 147 -13.52 -2.66 7.15
N THR A 148 -12.59 -3.55 7.51
CA THR A 148 -11.36 -3.20 8.24
C THR A 148 -10.18 -3.30 7.28
N VAL A 149 -9.41 -2.22 7.16
CA VAL A 149 -8.16 -2.19 6.37
C VAL A 149 -6.99 -2.04 7.33
N VAL A 150 -6.01 -2.92 7.24
CA VAL A 150 -4.78 -2.89 8.04
C VAL A 150 -3.61 -2.66 7.10
N GLU A 151 -2.94 -1.53 7.23
CA GLU A 151 -1.71 -1.22 6.50
C GLU A 151 -0.52 -1.42 7.43
N CYS A 152 0.43 -2.26 7.02
CA CYS A 152 1.65 -2.56 7.76
C CYS A 152 2.87 -2.13 6.96
N LEU A 153 3.78 -1.41 7.63
CA LEU A 153 5.02 -0.93 7.06
C LEU A 153 6.17 -1.63 7.78
N ALA A 154 6.99 -2.38 7.05
CA ALA A 154 8.09 -3.15 7.59
C ALA A 154 9.35 -3.05 6.72
N SER A 155 10.50 -3.22 7.36
CA SER A 155 11.82 -3.25 6.71
C SER A 155 12.68 -4.30 7.42
N PRO A 156 13.85 -4.67 6.86
CA PRO A 156 14.88 -5.32 7.65
C PRO A 156 15.22 -4.49 8.89
N ASP A 157 15.68 -5.17 9.94
CA ASP A 157 16.38 -4.49 11.03
C ASP A 157 17.60 -3.80 10.45
N ILE A 158 17.72 -2.50 10.73
CA ILE A 158 18.94 -1.74 10.48
C ILE A 158 19.77 -1.73 11.74
N GLU A 159 21.10 -1.87 11.64
CA GLU A 159 21.98 -1.64 12.79
C GLU A 159 21.70 -0.23 13.32
N GLY A 160 21.22 -0.14 14.56
CA GLY A 160 20.90 1.15 15.18
C GLY A 160 22.15 2.02 15.28
N PHE A 161 22.03 3.27 14.83
CA PHE A 161 23.07 4.29 14.94
C PHE A 161 23.54 4.54 16.38
#